data_AF-A0A1F9WR12-F1
#
_entry.id   AF-A0A1F9WR12-F1
#
_cell.length_a   1.000
_cell.length_b   1.000
_cell.length_c   1.000
_cell.angle_alpha   90.00
_cell.angle_beta   90.00
_cell.angle_gamma   90.00
#
_symmetry.space_group_name_H-M   'P 1'
#
loop_
_entity.id
_entity.type
_entity.pdbx_description
1 polymer ?
#
loop_
_entity_poly.entity_id
_entity_poly.type
_entity_poly.pdbx_seq_one_letter_code
_entity_poly.pdbx_strand_id
1 'polypeptide(L)'
;VPVKAKTLMMIDSLFMTAAHRRRVLAECLAAKEKRLVVTHGTDTMPETARLLGQKIKDKTVVLTGAMVPYKFGSSDGMFNLGSALSFAQTLPPGVYIAMNGRYFNWDNVRKNKSKGEFEEVT
;
A
#
# COMPACT_ATOMS: atom_id res chain seq x y z
N VAL A 1 -17.74 8.80 6.42
CA VAL A 1 -17.26 9.10 5.05
C VAL A 1 -17.60 7.90 4.18
N PRO A 2 -18.31 8.06 3.04
CA PRO A 2 -18.57 6.93 2.15
C PRO A 2 -17.25 6.42 1.56
N VAL A 3 -17.02 5.10 1.64
CA VAL A 3 -15.85 4.45 1.04
C VAL A 3 -16.33 3.57 -0.10
N LYS A 4 -15.67 3.67 -1.26
CA LYS A 4 -15.90 2.77 -2.40
C LYS A 4 -14.79 1.72 -2.44
N ALA A 5 -15.17 0.46 -2.28
CA ALA A 5 -14.26 -0.66 -2.43
C ALA A 5 -14.31 -1.23 -3.85
N LYS A 6 -13.15 -1.59 -4.40
CA LYS A 6 -13.02 -2.33 -5.67
C LYS A 6 -11.95 -3.39 -5.52
N THR A 7 -12.31 -4.65 -5.73
CA THR A 7 -11.36 -5.76 -5.77
C THR A 7 -10.69 -5.80 -7.14
N LEU A 8 -9.36 -5.74 -7.18
CA LEU A 8 -8.58 -5.87 -8.42
C LEU A 8 -8.14 -7.31 -8.67
N MET A 9 -7.65 -7.97 -7.61
CA MET A 9 -7.11 -9.32 -7.62
C MET A 9 -6.96 -9.84 -6.18
N MET A 10 -6.85 -11.16 -6.03
CA MET A 10 -6.59 -11.85 -4.75
C MET A 10 -5.39 -12.80 -4.95
N ILE A 11 -4.19 -12.23 -5.01
CA ILE A 11 -2.94 -12.94 -5.33
C ILE A 11 -1.94 -12.69 -4.22
N ASP A 12 -1.14 -13.69 -3.85
CA ASP A 12 0.03 -13.50 -3.00
C ASP A 12 1.02 -12.55 -3.69
N SER A 13 1.53 -11.57 -2.96
CA SER A 13 2.51 -10.62 -3.47
C SER A 13 3.78 -11.29 -4.04
N LEU A 14 4.15 -12.47 -3.57
CA LEU A 14 5.28 -13.25 -4.12
C LEU A 14 5.03 -13.73 -5.55
N PHE A 15 3.77 -13.90 -5.98
CA PHE A 15 3.39 -14.27 -7.34
C PHE A 15 2.94 -13.08 -8.20
N MET A 16 3.09 -11.84 -7.70
CA MET A 16 2.75 -10.66 -8.49
C MET A 16 3.78 -10.41 -9.59
N THR A 17 3.30 -10.32 -10.82
CA THR A 17 4.08 -9.98 -12.00
C THR A 17 4.06 -8.47 -12.26
N ALA A 18 4.90 -8.00 -13.20
CA ALA A 18 4.86 -6.62 -13.68
C ALA A 18 3.48 -6.25 -14.28
N ALA A 19 2.79 -7.20 -14.93
CA ALA A 19 1.45 -6.97 -15.45
C ALA A 19 0.42 -6.72 -14.32
N HIS A 20 0.50 -7.48 -13.23
CA HIS A 20 -0.34 -7.26 -12.05
C HIS A 20 -0.12 -5.86 -11.45
N ARG A 21 1.14 -5.44 -11.28
CA ARG A 21 1.46 -4.09 -10.77
C ARG A 21 1.00 -2.98 -11.72
N ARG A 22 1.14 -3.17 -13.04
CA ARG A 22 0.61 -2.22 -14.04
C ARG A 22 -0.91 -2.09 -13.97
N ARG A 23 -1.64 -3.16 -13.64
CA ARG A 23 -3.08 -3.11 -13.42
C ARG A 23 -3.43 -2.24 -12.20
N VAL A 24 -2.68 -2.37 -11.09
CA VAL A 24 -2.86 -1.49 -9.93
C VAL A 24 -2.63 -0.03 -10.31
N LEU A 25 -1.53 0.27 -11.04
CA LEU A 25 -1.24 1.61 -11.52
C LEU A 25 -2.37 2.16 -12.41
N ALA A 26 -2.83 1.39 -13.39
CA ALA A 26 -3.90 1.80 -14.30
C ALA A 26 -5.18 2.16 -13.55
N GLU A 27 -5.53 1.39 -12.53
CA GLU A 27 -6.71 1.62 -11.70
C GLU A 27 -6.56 2.87 -10.82
N CYS A 28 -5.38 3.09 -10.23
CA CYS A 28 -5.11 4.32 -9.49
C CYS A 28 -5.16 5.58 -10.38
N LEU A 29 -4.69 5.48 -11.63
CA LEU A 29 -4.76 6.58 -12.61
C LEU A 29 -6.19 6.85 -13.07
N ALA A 30 -6.97 5.79 -13.32
CA ALA A 30 -8.36 5.89 -13.79
C ALA A 30 -9.36 6.32 -12.70
N ALA A 31 -9.02 6.12 -11.41
CA ALA A 31 -9.86 6.54 -10.29
C ALA A 31 -10.09 8.05 -10.33
N LYS A 32 -11.34 8.48 -10.08
CA LYS A 32 -11.68 9.92 -10.01
C LYS A 32 -11.25 10.52 -8.68
N GLU A 33 -11.20 9.69 -7.65
CA GLU A 33 -10.83 10.01 -6.29
C GLU A 33 -9.35 10.44 -6.22
N LYS A 34 -9.07 11.41 -5.35
CA LYS A 34 -7.73 11.94 -5.11
C LYS A 34 -6.99 11.25 -3.97
N ARG A 35 -7.70 10.46 -3.16
CA ARG A 35 -7.19 9.76 -1.98
C ARG A 35 -7.53 8.29 -2.13
N LEU A 36 -6.52 7.45 -2.22
CA LEU A 36 -6.66 6.02 -2.50
C LEU A 36 -5.93 5.22 -1.41
N VAL A 37 -6.55 4.12 -0.98
CA VAL A 37 -5.89 3.10 -0.17
C VAL A 37 -5.87 1.81 -0.98
N VAL A 38 -4.70 1.18 -1.05
CA VAL A 38 -4.49 -0.08 -1.75
C VAL A 38 -4.09 -1.13 -0.73
N THR A 39 -4.95 -2.14 -0.52
CA THR A 39 -4.56 -3.33 0.25
C THR A 39 -3.68 -4.23 -0.63
N HIS A 40 -2.57 -4.69 -0.08
CA HIS A 40 -1.54 -5.41 -0.83
C HIS A 40 -0.81 -6.42 0.09
N GLY A 41 -0.30 -7.51 -0.49
CA GLY A 41 0.60 -8.43 0.24
C GLY A 41 1.93 -7.76 0.56
N THR A 42 2.53 -8.07 1.72
CA THR A 42 3.63 -7.26 2.27
C THR A 42 4.99 -7.54 1.63
N ASP A 43 5.22 -8.73 1.06
CA ASP A 43 6.52 -9.11 0.52
C ASP A 43 6.98 -8.25 -0.65
N THR A 44 6.08 -7.97 -1.60
CA THR A 44 6.41 -7.18 -2.81
C THR A 44 5.70 -5.82 -2.89
N MET A 45 5.22 -5.33 -1.74
CA MET A 45 4.60 -4.01 -1.65
C MET A 45 5.54 -2.87 -2.04
N PRO A 46 6.84 -2.86 -1.64
CA PRO A 46 7.79 -1.82 -2.05
C PRO A 46 7.95 -1.69 -3.56
N GLU A 47 7.96 -2.80 -4.30
CA GLU A 47 8.08 -2.80 -5.77
C GLU A 47 6.86 -2.15 -6.43
N THR A 48 5.66 -2.43 -5.89
CA THR A 48 4.43 -1.78 -6.37
C THR A 48 4.44 -0.29 -6.02
N ALA A 49 4.83 0.08 -4.80
CA ALA A 49 4.93 1.49 -4.39
C ALA A 49 5.89 2.27 -5.30
N ARG A 50 7.05 1.70 -5.64
CA ARG A 50 8.01 2.31 -6.58
C ARG A 50 7.44 2.58 -7.96
N LEU A 51 6.72 1.61 -8.53
CA LEU A 51 6.05 1.80 -9.82
C LEU A 51 5.02 2.94 -9.77
N LEU A 52 4.22 2.98 -8.70
CA LEU A 52 3.17 3.98 -8.53
C LEU A 52 3.76 5.38 -8.31
N GLY A 53 4.74 5.52 -7.42
CA GLY A 53 5.33 6.82 -7.07
C GLY A 53 6.08 7.52 -8.21
N GLN A 54 6.60 6.75 -9.17
CA GLN A 54 7.17 7.30 -10.40
C GLN A 54 6.11 7.93 -11.33
N LYS A 55 4.85 7.48 -11.27
CA LYS A 55 3.82 7.80 -12.27
C LYS A 55 2.68 8.65 -11.73
N ILE A 56 2.36 8.57 -10.45
CA ILE A 56 1.26 9.30 -9.80
C ILE A 56 1.83 10.53 -9.09
N LYS A 57 1.35 11.72 -9.45
CA LYS A 57 1.83 13.00 -8.90
C LYS A 57 0.73 13.88 -8.31
N ASP A 58 -0.53 13.63 -8.67
CA ASP A 58 -1.68 14.50 -8.35
C ASP A 58 -2.70 13.83 -7.40
N LYS A 59 -2.33 12.69 -6.79
CA LYS A 59 -3.15 11.89 -5.88
C LYS A 59 -2.33 11.44 -4.68
N THR A 60 -2.99 11.23 -3.54
CA THR A 60 -2.43 10.56 -2.36
C THR A 60 -2.81 9.08 -2.42
N VAL A 61 -1.83 8.19 -2.55
CA VAL A 61 -2.03 6.74 -2.60
C VAL A 61 -1.26 6.08 -1.47
N VAL A 62 -1.96 5.36 -0.60
CA VAL A 62 -1.36 4.66 0.54
C VAL A 62 -1.54 3.16 0.35
N LEU A 63 -0.43 2.43 0.19
CA LEU A 63 -0.42 0.98 0.19
C LEU A 63 -0.35 0.48 1.63
N THR A 64 -1.11 -0.57 1.94
CA THR A 64 -1.11 -1.18 3.27
C THR A 64 -1.39 -2.67 3.18
N GLY A 65 -1.16 -3.39 4.27
CA GLY A 65 -1.36 -4.83 4.35
C GLY A 65 -1.35 -5.30 5.79
N ALA A 66 -1.16 -6.61 5.98
CA ALA A 66 -1.03 -7.23 7.27
C ALA A 66 0.18 -8.17 7.26
N MET A 67 0.95 -8.18 8.34
CA MET A 67 1.99 -9.18 8.57
C MET A 67 1.39 -10.47 9.11
N VAL A 68 0.33 -10.36 9.91
CA VAL A 68 -0.41 -11.50 10.47
C VAL A 68 -1.77 -11.60 9.77
N PRO A 69 -2.09 -12.72 9.11
CA PRO A 69 -3.36 -12.87 8.40
C PRO A 69 -4.56 -12.58 9.30
N TYR A 70 -5.59 -11.90 8.75
CA TYR A 70 -6.79 -11.49 9.50
C TYR A 70 -7.53 -12.64 10.21
N LYS A 71 -7.38 -13.87 9.72
CA LYS A 71 -8.00 -15.06 10.34
C LYS A 71 -7.45 -15.37 11.74
N PHE A 72 -6.31 -14.80 12.12
CA PHE A 72 -5.76 -14.93 13.47
C PHE A 72 -6.16 -13.72 14.32
N GLY A 73 -6.59 -13.96 15.56
CA GLY A 73 -7.10 -12.93 16.47
C GLY A 73 -6.12 -11.81 16.84
N SER A 74 -4.83 -11.95 16.49
CA SER A 74 -3.76 -10.98 16.69
C SER A 74 -3.37 -10.21 15.42
N SER A 75 -4.24 -10.17 14.40
CA SER A 75 -3.93 -9.50 13.13
C SER A 75 -3.72 -7.99 13.28
N ASP A 76 -2.66 -7.49 12.65
CA ASP A 76 -2.35 -6.08 12.50
C ASP A 76 -3.14 -5.40 11.35
N GLY A 77 -3.93 -6.17 10.59
CA GLY A 77 -4.57 -5.69 9.37
C GLY A 77 -5.54 -4.52 9.57
N MET A 78 -6.37 -4.57 10.62
CA MET A 78 -7.34 -3.49 10.88
C MET A 78 -6.66 -2.21 11.37
N PHE A 79 -5.62 -2.36 12.20
CA PHE A 79 -4.80 -1.25 12.68
C PHE A 79 -4.05 -0.56 11.52
N ASN A 80 -3.46 -1.35 10.62
CA ASN A 80 -2.77 -0.82 9.44
C ASN A 80 -3.76 -0.16 8.46
N LEU A 81 -4.94 -0.75 8.25
CA LEU A 81 -5.99 -0.16 7.42
C LEU A 81 -6.48 1.18 7.98
N GLY A 82 -6.74 1.26 9.29
CA GLY A 82 -7.10 2.51 9.96
C GLY A 82 -6.01 3.57 9.79
N SER A 83 -4.74 3.18 9.99
CA SER A 83 -3.58 4.07 9.77
C SER A 83 -3.50 4.56 8.33
N ALA A 84 -3.67 3.68 7.35
CA ALA A 84 -3.64 4.02 5.93
C ALA A 84 -4.76 5.00 5.53
N LEU A 85 -5.97 4.81 6.06
CA LEU A 85 -7.09 5.73 5.84
C LEU A 85 -6.80 7.12 6.44
N SER A 86 -6.18 7.18 7.63
CA SER A 86 -5.76 8.44 8.24
C SER A 86 -4.70 9.14 7.36
N PHE A 87 -3.64 8.43 6.97
CA PHE A 87 -2.58 8.99 6.12
C PHE A 87 -3.07 9.45 4.75
N ALA A 88 -4.00 8.71 4.12
CA ALA A 88 -4.59 9.11 2.84
C ALA A 88 -5.36 10.45 2.93
N GLN A 89 -5.81 10.84 4.12
CA GLN A 89 -6.54 12.09 4.36
C GLN A 89 -5.64 13.26 4.77
N THR A 90 -4.47 12.99 5.37
CA THR A 90 -3.60 14.01 5.97
C THR A 90 -2.33 14.28 5.18
N LEU A 91 -1.81 13.31 4.43
CA LEU A 91 -0.59 13.48 3.65
C LEU A 91 -0.85 14.23 2.33
N PRO A 92 0.14 15.00 1.83
CA PRO A 92 0.05 15.63 0.53
C PRO A 92 -0.01 14.58 -0.60
N PRO A 93 -0.30 15.00 -1.85
CA PRO A 93 -0.18 14.12 -3.01
C PRO A 93 1.17 13.42 -3.06
N GLY A 94 1.15 12.10 -3.23
CA GLY A 94 2.30 11.23 -3.09
C GLY A 94 1.90 9.77 -2.96
N VAL A 95 2.89 8.88 -3.01
CA VAL A 95 2.69 7.43 -2.83
C VAL A 95 3.44 7.00 -1.58
N TYR A 96 2.74 6.27 -0.71
CA TYR A 96 3.23 5.90 0.61
C TYR A 96 2.94 4.42 0.90
N ILE A 97 3.72 3.83 1.80
CA ILE A 97 3.39 2.57 2.47
C ILE A 97 3.01 2.88 3.91
N ALA A 98 1.91 2.33 4.42
CA ALA A 98 1.48 2.45 5.82
C ALA A 98 1.44 1.09 6.49
N MET A 99 2.35 0.88 7.46
CA MET A 99 2.51 -0.35 8.24
C MET A 99 3.01 0.00 9.64
N ASN A 100 2.58 -0.74 10.66
CA ASN A 100 3.05 -0.57 12.04
C ASN A 100 2.85 0.87 12.59
N GLY A 101 1.76 1.53 12.17
CA GLY A 101 1.42 2.90 12.63
C GLY A 101 2.31 4.00 12.06
N ARG A 102 3.19 3.68 11.11
CA ARG A 102 4.08 4.62 10.43
C ARG A 102 3.76 4.67 8.94
N TYR A 103 4.20 5.73 8.28
CA TYR A 103 4.25 5.79 6.83
C TYR A 103 5.70 5.84 6.33
N PHE A 104 5.91 5.37 5.11
CA PHE A 104 7.19 5.42 4.39
C PHE A 104 6.97 5.98 2.99
N ASN A 105 7.93 6.75 2.49
CA ASN A 105 7.91 7.22 1.10
C ASN A 105 8.21 6.06 0.14
N TRP A 106 7.56 6.06 -1.03
CA TRP A 106 7.68 5.00 -2.03
C TRP A 106 9.11 4.73 -2.51
N ASP A 107 9.98 5.75 -2.48
CA ASP A 107 11.37 5.71 -2.90
C ASP A 107 12.33 5.34 -1.75
N ASN A 108 11.92 5.55 -0.49
CA ASN A 108 12.71 5.28 0.70
C ASN A 108 12.04 4.24 1.62
N VAL A 109 11.89 3.01 1.11
CA VAL A 109 11.32 1.90 1.89
C VAL A 109 11.80 0.54 1.40
N ARG A 110 12.02 -0.39 2.33
CA ARG A 110 12.18 -1.82 2.06
C ARG A 110 11.46 -2.68 3.10
N LYS A 111 11.14 -3.92 2.72
CA LYS A 111 10.68 -4.95 3.65
C LYS A 111 11.90 -5.66 4.24
N ASN A 112 12.13 -5.50 5.53
CA ASN A 112 13.14 -6.26 6.25
C ASN A 112 12.55 -7.62 6.65
N LYS A 113 12.91 -8.68 5.90
CA LYS A 113 12.36 -10.02 6.12
C LYS A 113 12.91 -10.70 7.37
N SER A 114 14.15 -10.40 7.77
CA SER A 114 14.74 -11.01 8.98
C SER A 114 14.11 -10.46 10.25
N LYS A 115 13.73 -9.18 10.26
CA LYS A 115 13.04 -8.53 11.38
C LYS A 115 11.51 -8.55 11.29
N GLY A 116 10.96 -8.86 10.12
CA GLY A 116 9.52 -8.83 9.88
C GLY A 116 8.92 -7.42 9.81
N GLU A 117 9.73 -6.36 9.63
CA GLU A 117 9.28 -4.96 9.64
C GLU A 117 9.48 -4.24 8.29
N PHE A 118 8.97 -3.02 8.18
CA PHE A 118 9.30 -2.10 7.09
C PHE A 118 10.27 -1.05 7.65
N GLU A 119 11.29 -0.71 6.87
CA GLU A 119 12.31 0.26 7.26
C GLU A 119 12.72 1.15 6.08
N GLU A 120 13.26 2.33 6.39
CA GLU A 120 13.88 3.23 5.42
C GLU A 120 15.21 2.65 4.93
N VAL A 121 15.66 3.03 3.74
CA VAL A 121 16.86 2.48 3.08
C VAL A 121 18.10 3.34 3.31
N THR A 122 17.95 4.50 3.95
CA THR A 122 19.04 5.43 4.34
C THR A 122 20.17 4.75 5.09
#